data_AF-A0A919IJB7-F1
#
_entry.id   AF-A0A919IJB7-F1
#
_cell.length_a   1.000
_cell.length_b   1.000
_cell.length_c   1.000
_cell.angle_alpha   90.00
_cell.angle_beta   90.00
_cell.angle_gamma   90.00
#
_symmetry.space_group_name_H-M   'P 1'
#
loop_
_entity.id
_entity.type
_entity.pdbx_description
1 polymer ?
#
loop_
_entity_poly.entity_id
_entity_poly.type
_entity_poly.pdbx_seq_one_letter_code
_entity_poly.pdbx_strand_id
1 'polypeptide(L)'
;MRNWRMLPNQGPRRPVMTLAEPDYRPGSGPLRLAVLHVRRNRPHREGAEVWYEVEGIEIGDDGRERGSRAVLVRGSRLHALPDNTGHHH
;
A
#
# COMPACT_ATOMS: atom_id res chain seq x y z
N MET A 1 -40.67 0.84 -11.02
CA MET A 1 -39.53 1.69 -10.63
C MET A 1 -38.80 0.99 -9.49
N ARG A 2 -37.62 0.43 -9.74
CA ARG A 2 -36.80 -0.16 -8.68
C ARG A 2 -35.35 0.13 -9.03
N ASN A 3 -34.81 1.08 -8.30
CA ASN A 3 -33.54 1.74 -8.47
C ASN A 3 -32.50 0.92 -7.74
N TRP A 4 -31.88 -0.03 -8.46
CA TRP A 4 -30.59 -0.60 -8.07
C TRP A 4 -29.57 0.54 -8.02
N ARG A 5 -29.35 1.11 -6.84
CA ARG A 5 -28.11 1.85 -6.57
C ARG A 5 -26.99 0.84 -6.76
N MET A 6 -26.39 0.84 -7.95
CA MET A 6 -25.07 0.26 -8.15
C MET A 6 -24.17 0.87 -7.09
N LEU A 7 -23.84 0.10 -6.06
CA LEU A 7 -22.67 0.39 -5.25
C LEU A 7 -21.50 0.43 -6.25
N PRO A 8 -20.67 1.49 -6.28
CA PRO A 8 -19.57 1.56 -7.22
C PRO A 8 -18.76 0.28 -7.06
N ASN A 9 -18.55 -0.41 -8.18
CA ASN A 9 -17.81 -1.65 -8.33
C ASN A 9 -16.58 -1.68 -7.41
N GLN A 10 -16.75 -2.18 -6.18
CA GLN A 10 -15.64 -2.42 -5.28
C GLN A 10 -15.04 -3.73 -5.76
N GLY A 11 -14.12 -3.64 -6.72
CA GLY A 11 -13.22 -4.73 -7.05
C GLY A 11 -12.56 -5.28 -5.77
N PRO A 12 -11.85 -6.42 -5.85
CA PRO A 12 -11.24 -7.06 -4.68
C PRO A 12 -10.55 -6.00 -3.82
N ARG A 13 -10.98 -5.88 -2.55
CA ARG A 13 -10.53 -4.83 -1.63
C ARG A 13 -9.02 -4.98 -1.44
N ARG A 14 -8.25 -4.17 -2.17
CA ARG A 14 -6.79 -4.13 -2.01
C ARG A 14 -6.49 -3.79 -0.55
N PRO A 15 -5.50 -4.43 0.08
CA PRO A 15 -5.13 -4.09 1.44
C PRO A 15 -4.67 -2.62 1.48
N VAL A 16 -5.32 -1.82 2.32
CA VAL A 16 -4.96 -0.42 2.53
C VAL A 16 -4.09 -0.34 3.76
N MET A 17 -2.89 0.20 3.60
CA MET A 17 -1.96 0.46 4.69
C MET A 17 -2.01 1.94 5.04
N THR A 18 -2.07 2.25 6.34
CA THR A 18 -1.88 3.61 6.85
C THR A 18 -0.50 3.68 7.47
N LEU A 19 0.33 4.59 6.96
CA LEU A 19 1.72 4.77 7.35
C LEU A 19 1.86 6.14 8.01
N ALA A 20 2.49 6.17 9.19
CA ALA A 20 2.98 7.42 9.74
C ALA A 20 4.23 7.85 8.95
N GLU A 21 4.55 9.14 8.95
CA GLU A 21 5.74 9.69 8.26
C GLU A 21 7.05 8.92 8.53
N PRO A 22 7.40 8.50 9.77
CA PRO A 22 8.64 7.75 10.02
C PRO A 22 8.62 6.31 9.49
N ASP A 23 7.48 5.81 9.03
CA ASP A 23 7.30 4.44 8.55
C ASP A 23 7.49 4.31 7.03
N TYR A 24 7.67 5.43 6.30
CA TYR A 24 7.90 5.41 4.87
C TYR A 24 8.83 6.53 4.34
N ARG A 25 9.39 6.33 3.13
CA ARG A 25 10.25 7.32 2.45
C ARG A 25 9.88 7.51 0.97
N PRO A 26 9.96 8.75 0.44
CA PRO A 26 10.14 10.00 1.19
C PRO A 26 8.88 10.32 2.02
N GLY A 27 9.08 10.67 3.29
CA GLY A 27 7.99 11.00 4.22
C GLY A 27 7.47 12.43 4.00
N SER A 28 6.15 12.57 3.88
CA SER A 28 5.48 13.86 3.73
C SER A 28 4.07 13.78 4.34
N GLY A 29 3.99 13.61 5.66
CA GLY A 29 2.75 13.41 6.40
C GLY A 29 2.20 11.98 6.38
N PRO A 30 1.00 11.73 6.96
CA PRO A 30 0.37 10.41 6.92
C PRO A 30 0.08 9.97 5.49
N LEU A 31 0.35 8.69 5.19
CA LEU A 31 0.09 8.11 3.89
C LEU A 31 -0.91 6.96 4.00
N ARG A 32 -1.96 6.98 3.19
CA ARG A 32 -2.84 5.84 2.96
C ARG A 32 -2.55 5.27 1.58
N LEU A 33 -2.17 4.01 1.53
CA LEU A 33 -1.75 3.35 0.30
C LEU A 33 -2.53 2.05 0.11
N ALA A 34 -3.29 1.96 -0.98
CA ALA A 34 -3.83 0.70 -1.46
C ALA A 34 -2.70 -0.08 -2.14
N VAL A 35 -2.20 -1.12 -1.46
CA VAL A 35 -0.99 -1.82 -1.88
C VAL A 35 -1.27 -2.64 -3.15
N LEU A 36 -0.42 -2.46 -4.16
CA LEU A 36 -0.40 -3.25 -5.39
C LEU A 36 0.69 -4.32 -5.32
N HIS A 37 1.90 -3.94 -4.90
CA HIS A 37 3.05 -4.84 -4.87
C HIS A 37 4.06 -4.45 -3.80
N VAL A 38 4.73 -5.44 -3.21
CA VAL A 38 5.83 -5.24 -2.25
C VAL A 38 7.06 -5.93 -2.82
N ARG A 39 8.11 -5.17 -3.14
CA ARG A 39 9.36 -5.69 -3.70
C ARG A 39 10.25 -6.28 -2.62
N ARG A 40 9.88 -7.47 -2.13
CA ARG A 40 10.61 -8.19 -1.06
C ARG A 40 11.98 -8.73 -1.49
N ASN A 41 12.20 -8.87 -2.79
CA ASN A 41 13.45 -9.41 -3.36
C ASN A 41 14.61 -8.39 -3.36
N ARG A 42 14.35 -7.11 -3.08
CA ARG A 42 15.35 -6.04 -3.07
C ARG A 42 15.21 -5.17 -1.82
N PRO A 43 15.51 -5.72 -0.63
CA PRO A 43 15.48 -4.95 0.61
C PRO A 43 16.53 -3.84 0.60
N HIS A 44 16.15 -2.65 1.05
CA HIS A 44 17.06 -1.55 1.32
C HIS A 44 17.40 -1.53 2.82
N ARG A 45 18.69 -1.64 3.16
CA ARG A 45 19.15 -1.63 4.56
C ARG A 45 19.63 -0.25 4.94
N GLU A 46 19.04 0.32 6.01
CA GLU A 46 19.44 1.61 6.57
C GLU A 46 19.65 1.45 8.08
N GLY A 47 20.92 1.36 8.50
CA GLY A 47 21.26 1.04 9.89
C GLY A 47 20.76 -0.34 10.32
N ALA A 48 20.01 -0.38 11.42
CA ALA A 48 19.37 -1.60 11.93
C ALA A 48 18.04 -1.93 11.20
N GLU A 49 17.57 -1.03 10.33
CA GLU A 49 16.26 -1.15 9.69
C GLU A 49 16.35 -1.74 8.30
N VAL A 50 15.33 -2.52 7.95
CA VAL A 50 15.13 -3.03 6.60
C VAL A 50 13.90 -2.37 6.02
N TRP A 51 14.05 -1.80 4.84
CA TRP A 51 13.01 -1.12 4.09
C TRP A 51 12.73 -1.89 2.81
N TYR A 52 11.49 -1.82 2.34
CA TYR A 52 11.08 -2.44 1.09
C TYR A 52 10.33 -1.43 0.24
N GLU A 53 10.58 -1.46 -1.06
CA GLU A 53 9.78 -0.68 -2.01
C GLU A 53 8.37 -1.26 -2.08
N VAL A 54 7.38 -0.42 -1.83
CA VAL A 54 5.96 -0.74 -1.92
C VAL A 54 5.35 0.15 -2.99
N GLU A 55 4.77 -0.50 -4.00
CA GLU A 55 3.99 0.15 -5.03
C GLU A 55 2.52 0.07 -4.65
N GLY A 56 1.81 1.19 -4.80
CA GLY A 56 0.39 1.24 -4.51
C GLY A 56 -0.30 2.44 -5.14
N ILE A 57 -1.58 2.59 -4.81
CA ILE A 57 -2.35 3.77 -5.16
C ILE A 57 -2.57 4.58 -3.89
N GLU A 58 -2.18 5.86 -3.92
CA GLU A 58 -2.43 6.77 -2.82
C GLU A 58 -3.93 7.04 -2.67
N ILE A 59 -4.41 6.93 -1.44
CA ILE A 59 -5.78 7.23 -1.07
C ILE A 59 -5.78 8.57 -0.33
N GLY A 60 -6.42 9.58 -0.92
CA GLY A 60 -6.59 10.87 -0.28
C GLY A 60 -7.49 10.81 0.94
N ASP A 61 -7.51 11.90 1.72
CA ASP A 61 -8.38 12.01 2.91
C ASP A 61 -9.88 11.95 2.57
N ASP A 62 -10.23 12.29 1.33
CA ASP A 62 -11.57 12.14 0.75
C ASP A 62 -11.92 10.69 0.37
N GLY A 63 -11.01 9.75 0.64
CA GLY A 63 -11.15 8.33 0.33
C GLY A 63 -11.00 7.99 -1.15
N ARG A 64 -10.57 8.96 -1.97
CA ARG A 64 -10.41 8.77 -3.42
C ARG A 64 -8.98 8.39 -3.77
N GLU A 65 -8.85 7.56 -4.79
CA GLU A 65 -7.56 7.25 -5.41
C GLU A 65 -6.98 8.52 -6.08
N ARG A 66 -5.74 8.88 -5.73
CA ARG A 66 -5.04 10.07 -6.23
C ARG A 66 -4.08 9.75 -7.37
N GLY A 67 -3.45 8.58 -7.32
CA GLY A 67 -2.51 8.13 -8.34
C GLY A 67 -1.59 7.02 -7.83
N SER A 68 -0.86 6.40 -8.74
CA SER A 68 0.17 5.41 -8.41
C SER A 68 1.34 6.08 -7.70
N ARG A 69 1.80 5.49 -6.60
CA ARG A 69 2.94 5.97 -5.81
C ARG A 69 3.79 4.79 -5.35
N ALA A 70 5.11 4.93 -5.48
CA ALA A 70 6.09 4.01 -4.93
C ALA A 70 6.80 4.67 -3.75
N VAL A 71 6.90 3.96 -2.62
CA VAL A 71 7.58 4.43 -1.41
C VAL A 71 8.39 3.30 -0.78
N LEU A 72 9.46 3.63 -0.07
CA LEU A 72 10.09 2.67 0.83
C LEU A 72 9.26 2.59 2.10
N VAL A 73 8.98 1.38 2.58
CA VAL A 73 8.24 1.13 3.81
C VAL A 73 9.08 0.29 4.74
N ARG A 74 9.08 0.64 6.03
CA ARG A 74 9.80 -0.09 7.06
C ARG A 74 9.26 -1.51 7.16
N GLY A 75 10.15 -2.51 7.16
CA GLY A 75 9.81 -3.93 7.11
C GLY A 75 8.90 -4.36 8.26
N SER A 76 9.07 -3.76 9.44
CA SER A 76 8.21 -3.97 10.62
C SER A 76 6.74 -3.57 10.41
N ARG A 77 6.42 -2.81 9.37
CA ARG A 77 5.03 -2.44 9.00
C ARG A 77 4.41 -3.36 7.97
N LEU A 78 5.19 -4.24 7.35
CA LEU A 78 4.72 -5.13 6.28
C LEU A 78 4.18 -6.47 6.79
N HIS A 79 4.29 -6.76 8.09
CA HIS A 79 3.86 -8.04 8.68
C HIS A 79 2.36 -8.34 8.53
N ALA A 80 1.53 -7.31 8.32
CA ALA A 80 0.08 -7.46 8.14
C ALA A 80 -0.34 -7.61 6.66
N LEU A 81 0.59 -7.43 5.72
CA LEU A 81 0.29 -7.57 4.30
C LEU A 81 0.50 -9.03 3.88
N PRO A 82 -0.48 -9.67 3.24
CA PRO A 82 -0.28 -11.00 2.70
C PRO A 82 0.89 -10.96 1.72
N ASP A 83 1.75 -11.96 1.83
CA ASP A 83 2.82 -12.20 0.86
C ASP A 83 2.14 -12.50 -0.47
N ASN A 84 1.95 -11.47 -1.29
CA ASN A 84 1.47 -11.63 -2.66
C ASN A 84 2.61 -12.20 -3.54
N THR A 85 3.36 -13.17 -3.02
CA THR A 85 4.08 -14.17 -3.79
C THR A 85 3.01 -15.07 -4.39
N GLY A 86 2.47 -14.64 -5.54
CA GLY A 86 1.70 -15.52 -6.40
C GLY A 86 2.61 -16.68 -6.83
N HIS A 87 2.56 -17.79 -6.09
CA HIS A 87 2.74 -19.10 -6.68
C HIS A 87 1.49 -19.37 -7.52
N HIS A 88 1.48 -18.85 -8.75
CA HIS A 88 0.74 -19.48 -9.83
C HIS A 88 1.71 -20.47 -10.47
N HIS A 89 1.60 -21.75 -10.12
CA HIS A 89 2.08 -22.87 -10.92
C HIS A 89 1.30 -24.13 -10.56
#